data_AF-A0A8H3SLB3-F1
#
_entry.id   AF-A0A8H3SLB3-F1
#
_cell.length_a   1.000
_cell.length_b   1.000
_cell.length_c   1.000
_cell.angle_alpha   90.00
_cell.angle_beta   90.00
_cell.angle_gamma   90.00
#
_symmetry.space_group_name_H-M   'P 1'
#
loop_
_entity.id
_entity.type
_entity.pdbx_description
1 polymer ?
#
loop_
_entity_poly.entity_id
_entity_poly.type
_entity_poly.pdbx_seq_one_letter_code
_entity_poly.pdbx_strand_id
1 'polypeptide(L)'
;MACTTKTARELVQEPLPGLNIGPEKTTNHALHDVVFSGTLRPWPNFYQDVEATFINHNWVGGAICAVENGPSPHSLSHEHVRIGDEHGTQGRVNQSVGQAMGGIFRSQNMDISLGDYKSCTDTPTNYKKVPDSMLRNGAGAPYAVGEIKTPWIPRHDIKQAYLDEREFRRILG
;
A
#
# COMPACT_ATOMS: atom_id res chain seq x y z
N MET A 1 -2.13 13.87 -28.32
CA MET A 1 -1.42 14.14 -27.06
C MET A 1 -0.12 13.37 -27.07
N ALA A 2 0.99 14.02 -26.72
CA ALA A 2 2.26 13.32 -26.57
C ALA A 2 2.29 12.63 -25.20
N CYS A 3 2.78 11.40 -25.13
CA CYS A 3 3.05 10.72 -23.87
C CYS A 3 4.56 10.57 -23.68
N THR A 4 5.01 10.69 -22.45
CA THR A 4 6.33 10.21 -22.02
C THR A 4 6.18 8.79 -21.48
N THR A 5 7.30 8.10 -21.28
CA THR A 5 7.31 6.77 -20.68
C THR A 5 8.21 6.73 -19.46
N LYS A 6 7.91 5.81 -18.55
CA LYS A 6 8.70 5.58 -17.34
C LYS A 6 9.09 4.12 -17.22
N THR A 7 10.30 3.91 -16.74
CA THR A 7 10.86 2.63 -16.34
C THR A 7 10.40 2.25 -14.93
N ALA A 8 10.64 1.00 -14.54
CA ALA A 8 10.37 0.53 -13.18
C ALA A 8 11.12 1.32 -12.10
N ARG A 9 12.38 1.70 -12.40
CA ARG A 9 13.23 2.47 -11.51
C ARG A 9 12.71 3.88 -11.28
N GLU A 10 12.19 4.52 -12.31
CA GLU A 10 11.60 5.87 -12.19
C GLU A 10 10.25 5.81 -11.47
N LEU A 11 9.42 4.82 -11.80
CA LEU A 11 8.07 4.70 -11.24
C LEU A 11 8.08 4.43 -9.72
N VAL A 12 9.01 3.62 -9.21
CA VAL A 12 9.10 3.33 -7.76
C VAL A 12 9.52 4.54 -6.92
N GLN A 13 10.15 5.54 -7.55
CA GLN A 13 10.56 6.78 -6.89
C GLN A 13 9.46 7.84 -6.85
N GLU A 14 8.32 7.57 -7.50
CA GLU A 14 7.22 8.52 -7.51
C GLU A 14 6.57 8.65 -6.15
N PRO A 15 6.15 9.87 -5.78
CA PRO A 15 5.33 10.04 -4.60
C PRO A 15 4.00 9.31 -4.78
N LEU A 16 3.47 8.79 -3.68
CA LEU A 16 2.10 8.27 -3.68
C LEU A 16 1.13 9.38 -4.09
N PRO A 17 0.13 9.07 -4.94
CA PRO A 17 -0.89 10.04 -5.28
C PRO A 17 -1.65 10.47 -4.01
N GLY A 18 -1.93 11.77 -3.92
CA GLY A 18 -2.72 12.30 -2.82
C GLY A 18 -4.14 11.72 -2.83
N LEU A 19 -4.70 11.48 -1.64
CA LEU A 19 -6.08 11.03 -1.52
C LEU A 19 -7.03 12.20 -1.84
N ASN A 20 -7.98 11.97 -2.75
CA ASN A 20 -9.02 12.93 -3.07
C ASN A 20 -10.15 12.82 -2.03
N ILE A 21 -10.01 13.53 -0.90
CA ILE A 21 -10.95 13.44 0.23
C ILE A 21 -12.20 14.28 -0.06
N GLY A 22 -13.37 13.69 0.19
CA GLY A 22 -14.66 14.37 0.08
C GLY A 22 -14.93 15.40 1.18
N PRO A 23 -15.99 16.22 1.04
CA PRO A 23 -16.39 17.17 2.08
C PRO A 23 -16.87 16.47 3.36
N GLU A 24 -17.54 15.33 3.22
CA GLU A 24 -17.96 14.46 4.33
C GLU A 24 -16.96 13.31 4.49
N LYS A 25 -16.58 13.01 5.72
CA LYS A 25 -15.68 11.90 6.05
C LYS A 25 -15.99 11.31 7.41
N THR A 26 -15.63 10.05 7.61
CA THR A 26 -15.72 9.39 8.91
C THR A 26 -14.97 10.21 9.95
N THR A 27 -15.62 10.46 11.07
CA THR A 27 -15.09 11.21 12.22
C THR A 27 -14.76 10.32 13.41
N ASN A 28 -15.30 9.10 13.43
CA ASN A 28 -15.02 8.09 14.44
C ASN A 28 -13.89 7.18 13.96
N HIS A 29 -13.12 6.63 14.90
CA HIS A 29 -12.07 5.67 14.58
C HIS A 29 -12.64 4.26 14.35
N ALA A 30 -11.96 3.48 13.50
CA ALA A 30 -12.32 2.09 13.23
C ALA A 30 -11.60 1.08 14.14
N LEU A 31 -10.75 1.55 15.07
CA LEU A 31 -10.00 0.67 15.97
C LEU A 31 -10.95 -0.19 16.82
N HIS A 32 -10.80 -1.51 16.69
CA HIS A 32 -11.51 -2.49 17.49
C HIS A 32 -10.87 -2.65 18.88
N ASP A 33 -11.54 -3.37 19.77
CA ASP A 33 -10.95 -3.81 21.04
C ASP A 33 -10.21 -5.14 20.84
N VAL A 34 -9.21 -5.09 19.96
CA VAL A 34 -8.31 -6.19 19.61
C VAL A 34 -6.89 -5.62 19.61
N VAL A 35 -5.91 -6.49 19.89
CA VAL A 35 -4.50 -6.12 19.87
C VAL A 35 -3.70 -7.16 19.09
N PHE A 36 -2.75 -6.69 18.29
CA PHE A 36 -1.76 -7.54 17.66
C PHE A 36 -0.92 -8.26 18.73
N SER A 37 -1.05 -9.59 18.79
CA SER A 37 -0.39 -10.44 19.80
C SER A 37 0.99 -10.95 19.36
N GLY A 38 1.39 -10.69 18.11
CA GLY A 38 2.70 -11.08 17.60
C GLY A 38 3.85 -10.35 18.29
N THR A 39 5.05 -10.91 18.20
CA THR A 39 6.25 -10.24 18.71
C THR A 39 6.57 -9.03 17.83
N LEU A 40 6.58 -7.85 18.42
CA LEU A 40 7.05 -6.64 17.75
C LEU A 40 8.57 -6.58 17.86
N ARG A 41 9.26 -6.30 16.75
CA ARG A 41 10.69 -6.05 16.73
C ARG A 41 10.98 -4.81 15.89
N PRO A 42 11.91 -3.94 16.32
CA PRO A 42 12.40 -2.91 15.42
C PRO A 42 13.06 -3.59 14.21
N TRP A 43 12.93 -2.97 13.04
CA TRP A 43 13.76 -3.32 11.88
C TRP A 43 15.00 -2.41 11.92
N PRO A 44 16.12 -2.89 12.50
CA PRO A 44 17.32 -2.07 12.58
C PRO A 44 17.81 -1.78 11.16
N ASN A 45 18.18 -0.53 10.90
CA ASN A 45 18.71 -0.06 9.61
C ASN A 45 17.73 -0.08 8.43
N PHE A 46 16.41 -0.03 8.68
CA PHE A 46 15.39 -0.06 7.62
C PHE A 46 15.69 0.87 6.43
N TYR A 47 16.03 2.14 6.69
CA TYR A 47 16.33 3.10 5.61
C TYR A 47 17.57 2.71 4.82
N GLN A 48 18.65 2.32 5.50
CA GLN A 48 19.89 1.89 4.85
C GLN A 48 19.68 0.62 4.03
N ASP A 49 18.91 -0.33 4.54
CA ASP A 49 18.57 -1.58 3.84
C ASP A 49 17.76 -1.29 2.57
N VAL A 50 16.77 -0.40 2.65
CA VAL A 50 15.95 0.01 1.50
C VAL A 50 16.79 0.75 0.45
N GLU A 51 17.60 1.72 0.87
CA GLU A 51 18.47 2.47 -0.04
C GLU A 51 19.50 1.56 -0.71
N ALA A 52 20.19 0.71 0.06
CA ALA A 52 21.15 -0.25 -0.47
C ALA A 52 20.48 -1.24 -1.42
N THR A 53 19.28 -1.73 -1.10
CA THR A 53 18.49 -2.59 -1.98
C THR A 53 18.16 -1.87 -3.28
N PHE A 54 17.65 -0.63 -3.21
CA PHE A 54 17.29 0.15 -4.38
C PHE A 54 18.49 0.42 -5.31
N ILE A 55 19.64 0.80 -4.74
CA ILE A 55 20.87 1.13 -5.48
C ILE A 55 21.46 -0.11 -6.14
N ASN A 56 21.54 -1.23 -5.40
CA ASN A 56 22.18 -2.45 -5.85
C ASN A 56 21.26 -3.37 -6.67
N HIS A 57 19.95 -3.08 -6.70
CA HIS A 57 19.00 -3.84 -7.52
C HIS A 57 19.32 -3.68 -9.01
N ASN A 58 19.42 -4.79 -9.73
CA ASN A 58 19.64 -4.79 -11.17
C ASN A 58 18.32 -4.53 -11.90
N TRP A 59 17.98 -3.25 -12.07
CA TRP A 59 16.74 -2.82 -12.72
C TRP A 59 16.70 -3.25 -14.18
N VAL A 60 15.74 -4.12 -14.52
CA VAL A 60 15.42 -4.44 -15.91
C VAL A 60 14.90 -3.18 -16.58
N GLY A 61 15.56 -2.78 -17.67
CA GLY A 61 15.18 -1.61 -18.47
C GLY A 61 13.90 -1.84 -19.27
N GLY A 62 13.30 -0.75 -19.75
CA GLY A 62 12.09 -0.77 -20.56
C GLY A 62 10.97 0.07 -19.97
N ALA A 63 10.16 0.64 -20.85
CA ALA A 63 8.98 1.40 -20.46
C ALA A 63 7.90 0.47 -19.90
N ILE A 64 7.41 0.76 -18.70
CA ILE A 64 6.31 0.02 -18.05
C ILE A 64 5.07 0.87 -17.85
N CYS A 65 5.20 2.20 -17.97
CA CYS A 65 4.12 3.15 -17.80
C CYS A 65 4.22 4.24 -18.88
N ALA A 66 3.08 4.61 -19.46
CA ALA A 66 2.94 5.79 -20.28
C ALA A 66 2.33 6.92 -19.45
N VAL A 67 2.90 8.12 -19.56
CA VAL A 67 2.49 9.30 -18.81
C VAL A 67 2.01 10.36 -19.78
N GLU A 68 0.79 10.83 -19.57
CA GLU A 68 0.22 11.90 -20.38
C GLU A 68 0.92 13.23 -20.12
N ASN A 69 1.37 13.90 -21.18
CA ASN A 69 1.92 15.25 -21.06
C ASN A 69 0.78 16.27 -21.13
N GLY A 70 0.54 16.97 -20.03
CA GLY A 70 -0.53 17.96 -19.92
C GLY A 70 -1.94 17.34 -20.03
N PRO A 71 -2.30 16.43 -19.11
CA PRO A 71 -3.61 15.78 -19.13
C PRO A 71 -4.74 16.81 -19.03
N SER A 72 -5.82 16.57 -19.79
CA SER A 72 -7.03 17.39 -19.68
C SER A 72 -7.76 17.11 -18.36
N PRO A 73 -8.68 18.00 -17.90
CA PRO A 73 -9.39 17.80 -16.63
C PRO A 73 -10.23 16.51 -16.52
N HIS A 74 -10.52 15.84 -17.64
CA HIS A 74 -11.28 14.58 -17.71
C HIS A 74 -10.39 13.37 -18.03
N SER A 75 -9.08 13.57 -18.12
CA SER A 75 -8.12 12.48 -18.30
C SER A 75 -8.14 11.51 -17.12
N LEU A 76 -8.09 10.22 -17.41
CA LEU A 76 -7.99 9.17 -16.39
C LEU A 76 -6.63 9.15 -15.66
N SER A 77 -5.68 9.98 -16.09
CA SER A 77 -4.45 10.27 -15.33
C SER A 77 -4.73 11.08 -14.05
N HIS A 78 -5.93 11.68 -13.93
CA HIS A 78 -6.38 12.33 -12.71
C HIS A 78 -7.24 11.39 -11.84
N GLU A 79 -7.16 11.57 -10.52
CA GLU A 79 -8.06 10.90 -9.57
C GLU A 79 -9.45 11.54 -9.60
N HIS A 80 -10.42 10.81 -10.15
CA HIS A 80 -11.82 11.24 -10.24
C HIS A 80 -12.69 10.71 -9.09
N VAL A 81 -12.18 9.75 -8.31
CA VAL A 81 -12.90 9.12 -7.21
C VAL A 81 -12.59 9.85 -5.91
N ARG A 82 -13.64 10.20 -5.19
CA ARG A 82 -13.54 10.76 -3.84
C ARG A 82 -13.69 9.68 -2.79
N ILE A 83 -12.98 9.83 -1.69
CA ILE A 83 -13.09 8.94 -0.52
C ILE A 83 -13.52 9.72 0.71
N GLY A 84 -14.25 9.05 1.60
CA GLY A 84 -14.68 9.61 2.88
C GLY A 84 -14.47 8.65 4.06
N ASP A 85 -14.00 7.43 3.82
CA ASP A 85 -13.90 6.39 4.83
C ASP A 85 -12.68 5.47 4.62
N GLU A 86 -12.55 4.48 5.51
CA GLU A 86 -11.46 3.50 5.48
C GLU A 86 -11.54 2.58 4.27
N HIS A 87 -12.74 2.16 3.88
CA HIS A 87 -12.94 1.31 2.72
C HIS A 87 -12.47 1.99 1.41
N GLY A 88 -12.79 3.27 1.24
CA GLY A 88 -12.28 4.06 0.12
C GLY A 88 -10.76 4.18 0.15
N THR A 89 -10.17 4.38 1.33
CA THR A 89 -8.70 4.44 1.50
C THR A 89 -8.04 3.12 1.12
N GLN A 90 -8.56 2.00 1.61
CA GLN A 90 -8.11 0.65 1.25
C GLN A 90 -8.16 0.41 -0.25
N GLY A 91 -9.29 0.76 -0.89
CA GLY A 91 -9.46 0.63 -2.34
C GLY A 91 -8.43 1.44 -3.13
N ARG A 92 -8.12 2.68 -2.70
CA ARG A 92 -7.12 3.53 -3.36
C ARG A 92 -5.70 3.03 -3.17
N VAL A 93 -5.34 2.55 -1.98
CA VAL A 93 -4.01 1.94 -1.75
C VAL A 93 -3.85 0.70 -2.63
N ASN A 94 -4.83 -0.21 -2.62
CA ASN A 94 -4.78 -1.43 -3.43
C ASN A 94 -4.75 -1.13 -4.93
N GLN A 95 -5.50 -0.13 -5.39
CA GLN A 95 -5.49 0.25 -6.80
C GLN A 95 -4.21 1.00 -7.17
N SER A 96 -3.83 2.06 -6.47
CA SER A 96 -2.74 2.93 -6.91
C SER A 96 -1.37 2.32 -6.62
N VAL A 97 -1.14 1.86 -5.38
CA VAL A 97 0.12 1.21 -4.99
C VAL A 97 0.20 -0.18 -5.61
N GLY A 98 -0.86 -0.97 -5.51
CA GLY A 98 -0.89 -2.34 -6.03
C GLY A 98 -0.69 -2.42 -7.54
N GLN A 99 -1.27 -1.51 -8.34
CA GLN A 99 -1.05 -1.50 -9.79
C GLN A 99 0.37 -1.08 -10.15
N ALA A 100 0.89 0.00 -9.56
CA ALA A 100 2.25 0.47 -9.84
C ALA A 100 3.30 -0.58 -9.44
N MET A 101 3.23 -1.07 -8.20
CA MET A 101 4.16 -2.09 -7.71
C MET A 101 3.99 -3.43 -8.42
N GLY A 102 2.77 -3.85 -8.73
CA GLY A 102 2.53 -5.06 -9.53
C GLY A 102 3.12 -4.99 -10.93
N GLY A 103 3.01 -3.83 -11.59
CA GLY A 103 3.67 -3.58 -12.88
C GLY A 103 5.21 -3.62 -12.76
N ILE A 104 5.75 -2.99 -11.72
CA ILE A 104 7.18 -3.03 -11.39
C ILE A 104 7.63 -4.48 -11.21
N PHE A 105 7.03 -5.24 -10.29
CA PHE A 105 7.41 -6.62 -10.01
C PHE A 105 7.41 -7.49 -11.26
N ARG A 106 6.34 -7.43 -12.07
CA ARG A 106 6.26 -8.18 -13.33
C ARG A 106 7.37 -7.80 -14.31
N SER A 107 7.69 -6.51 -14.44
CA SER A 107 8.79 -6.07 -15.30
C SER A 107 10.17 -6.55 -14.83
N GLN A 108 10.30 -6.81 -13.52
CA GLN A 108 11.52 -7.32 -12.89
C GLN A 108 11.52 -8.86 -12.79
N ASN A 109 10.58 -9.55 -13.45
CA ASN A 109 10.39 -11.00 -13.37
C ASN A 109 10.20 -11.51 -11.93
N MET A 110 9.56 -10.69 -11.09
CA MET A 110 9.16 -11.03 -9.73
C MET A 110 7.68 -11.36 -9.72
N ASP A 111 7.34 -12.57 -9.29
CA ASP A 111 5.95 -13.00 -9.16
C ASP A 111 5.39 -12.56 -7.80
N ILE A 112 5.21 -11.25 -7.65
CA ILE A 112 4.72 -10.59 -6.44
C ILE A 112 3.55 -9.68 -6.80
N SER A 113 2.49 -9.70 -5.99
CA SER A 113 1.35 -8.78 -6.15
C SER A 113 0.75 -8.41 -4.79
N LEU A 114 0.21 -7.19 -4.73
CA LEU A 114 -0.68 -6.78 -3.64
C LEU A 114 -2.09 -7.31 -3.96
N GLY A 115 -2.81 -7.79 -2.95
CA GLY A 115 -4.17 -8.30 -3.08
C GLY A 115 -4.95 -8.18 -1.77
N ASP A 116 -6.25 -8.40 -1.85
CA ASP A 116 -7.05 -8.59 -0.64
C ASP A 116 -6.71 -9.92 0.04
N TYR A 117 -7.06 -10.05 1.32
CA TYR A 117 -6.78 -11.27 2.07
C TYR A 117 -7.40 -12.54 1.47
N LYS A 118 -8.57 -12.43 0.84
CA LYS A 118 -9.29 -13.57 0.27
C LYS A 118 -8.70 -14.07 -1.04
N SER A 119 -7.79 -13.31 -1.65
CA SER A 119 -7.01 -13.72 -2.81
C SER A 119 -5.83 -14.67 -2.47
N CYS A 120 -5.55 -14.90 -1.18
CA CYS A 120 -4.43 -15.74 -0.75
C CYS A 120 -4.81 -17.20 -0.50
N THR A 121 -3.87 -18.10 -0.80
CA THR A 121 -3.89 -19.52 -0.40
C THR A 121 -3.15 -19.66 0.95
N ASP A 122 -3.39 -20.73 1.70
CA ASP A 122 -2.74 -20.99 3.00
C ASP A 122 -3.09 -20.04 4.15
N THR A 123 -4.33 -19.51 4.15
CA THR A 123 -4.84 -18.78 5.32
C THR A 123 -5.03 -19.74 6.51
N PRO A 124 -4.56 -19.40 7.73
CA PRO A 124 -4.68 -20.30 8.87
C PRO A 124 -6.14 -20.63 9.16
N THR A 125 -6.47 -21.93 9.28
CA THR A 125 -7.85 -22.40 9.50
C THR A 125 -8.51 -21.85 10.77
N ASN A 126 -7.70 -21.42 11.74
CA ASN A 126 -8.14 -20.83 13.01
C ASN A 126 -8.13 -19.29 13.01
N TYR A 127 -7.64 -18.63 11.96
CA TYR A 127 -7.61 -17.17 11.87
C TYR A 127 -8.89 -16.63 11.21
N LYS A 128 -9.72 -15.97 12.02
CA LYS A 128 -11.06 -15.50 11.60
C LYS A 128 -11.11 -14.05 11.11
N LYS A 129 -10.00 -13.32 11.19
CA LYS A 129 -9.93 -11.91 10.78
C LYS A 129 -9.59 -11.81 9.29
N VAL A 130 -9.85 -10.64 8.72
CA VAL A 130 -9.62 -10.33 7.31
C VAL A 130 -8.77 -9.05 7.28
N PRO A 131 -7.44 -9.19 7.19
CA PRO A 131 -6.54 -8.08 6.96
C PRO A 131 -6.93 -7.28 5.72
N ASP A 132 -6.68 -5.98 5.75
CA ASP A 132 -7.05 -5.06 4.68
C ASP A 132 -6.30 -5.32 3.37
N SER A 133 -5.05 -5.78 3.48
CA SER A 133 -4.17 -6.04 2.34
C SER A 133 -3.16 -7.15 2.61
N MET A 134 -2.71 -7.78 1.53
CA MET A 134 -1.69 -8.83 1.53
C MET A 134 -0.72 -8.62 0.39
N LEU A 135 0.57 -8.79 0.65
CA LEU A 135 1.56 -9.05 -0.39
C LEU A 135 1.63 -10.57 -0.56
N ARG A 136 1.53 -11.08 -1.79
CA ARG A 136 1.54 -12.51 -2.08
C ARG A 136 2.38 -12.85 -3.31
N ASN A 137 2.78 -14.11 -3.44
CA ASN A 137 3.30 -14.65 -4.69
C ASN A 137 2.16 -15.00 -5.67
N GLY A 138 2.46 -15.35 -6.93
CA GLY A 138 1.45 -15.68 -7.93
C GLY A 138 0.62 -16.93 -7.63
N ALA A 139 1.17 -17.88 -6.85
CA ALA A 139 0.44 -19.06 -6.37
C ALA A 139 -0.57 -18.76 -5.24
N GLY A 140 -0.54 -17.55 -4.68
CA GLY A 140 -1.45 -17.13 -3.61
C GLY A 140 -0.82 -17.12 -2.22
N ALA A 141 0.41 -17.62 -2.06
CA ALA A 141 1.03 -17.72 -0.75
C ALA A 141 1.45 -16.32 -0.24
N PRO A 142 1.23 -16.02 1.05
CA PRO A 142 1.45 -14.69 1.61
C PRO A 142 2.94 -14.42 1.90
N TYR A 143 3.39 -13.21 1.56
CA TYR A 143 4.68 -12.63 1.97
C TYR A 143 4.54 -11.66 3.14
N ALA A 144 3.49 -10.82 3.12
CA ALA A 144 3.24 -9.81 4.15
C ALA A 144 1.74 -9.52 4.29
N VAL A 145 1.34 -9.06 5.48
CA VAL A 145 -0.02 -8.62 5.79
C VAL A 145 0.02 -7.14 6.15
N GLY A 146 -1.03 -6.38 5.81
CA GLY A 146 -1.09 -4.96 6.10
C GLY A 146 -2.50 -4.49 6.47
N GLU A 147 -2.56 -3.61 7.47
CA GLU A 147 -3.74 -2.84 7.86
C GLU A 147 -3.64 -1.43 7.29
N ILE A 148 -4.77 -0.87 6.85
CA ILE A 148 -4.83 0.45 6.20
C ILE A 148 -5.84 1.30 6.95
N LYS A 149 -5.37 2.42 7.51
CA LYS A 149 -6.20 3.35 8.26
C LYS A 149 -6.34 4.70 7.56
N THR A 150 -7.46 5.38 7.80
CA THR A 150 -7.67 6.73 7.28
C THR A 150 -6.72 7.73 7.92
N PRO A 151 -6.05 8.61 7.14
CA PRO A 151 -5.03 9.52 7.68
C PRO A 151 -5.60 10.74 8.42
N TRP A 152 -6.90 11.02 8.31
CA TRP A 152 -7.53 12.20 8.93
C TRP A 152 -8.11 11.95 10.33
N ILE A 153 -8.05 10.72 10.84
CA ILE A 153 -8.46 10.39 12.20
C ILE A 153 -7.21 10.45 13.10
N PRO A 154 -7.15 11.33 14.12
CA PRO A 154 -5.98 11.46 14.98
C PRO A 154 -5.56 10.16 15.67
N ARG A 155 -6.52 9.29 16.03
CA ARG A 155 -6.25 7.97 16.63
C ARG A 155 -5.62 6.96 15.67
N HIS A 156 -5.58 7.25 14.37
CA HIS A 156 -4.92 6.39 13.38
C HIS A 156 -3.45 6.80 13.15
N ASP A 157 -2.93 7.81 13.88
CA ASP A 157 -1.54 8.23 13.77
C ASP A 157 -0.60 7.17 14.37
N ILE A 158 0.00 6.37 13.49
CA ILE A 158 0.94 5.31 13.84
C ILE A 158 2.16 5.87 14.57
N LYS A 159 2.63 7.07 14.22
CA LYS A 159 3.82 7.68 14.85
C LYS A 159 3.54 8.05 16.30
N GLN A 160 2.34 8.57 16.58
CA GLN A 160 1.90 8.83 17.94
C GLN A 160 1.68 7.53 18.71
N ALA A 161 0.99 6.55 18.10
CA ALA A 161 0.73 5.27 18.73
C ALA A 161 2.01 4.50 19.07
N TYR A 162 3.07 4.64 18.27
CA TYR A 162 4.37 4.01 18.54
C TYR A 162 4.96 4.38 19.91
N LEU A 163 4.54 5.50 20.51
CA LEU A 163 4.97 5.92 21.84
C LEU A 163 4.31 5.13 22.98
N ASP A 164 3.23 4.39 22.70
CA ASP A 164 2.52 3.52 23.63
C ASP A 164 2.31 2.14 22.98
N GLU A 165 3.01 1.12 23.48
CA GLU A 165 2.96 -0.23 22.90
C GLU A 165 1.53 -0.79 22.80
N ARG A 166 0.66 -0.47 23.76
CA ARG A 166 -0.73 -0.96 23.75
C ARG A 166 -1.51 -0.31 22.62
N GLU A 167 -1.41 1.00 22.46
CA GLU A 167 -2.07 1.72 21.35
C GLU A 167 -1.47 1.32 20.01
N PHE A 168 -0.15 1.14 19.92
CA PHE A 168 0.50 0.65 18.71
C PHE A 168 -0.03 -0.72 18.28
N ARG A 169 -0.10 -1.69 19.22
CA ARG A 169 -0.65 -3.02 18.94
C ARG A 169 -2.11 -2.98 18.54
N ARG A 170 -2.90 -2.06 19.11
CA ARG A 170 -4.32 -1.87 18.77
C ARG A 170 -4.52 -1.31 17.36
N ILE A 171 -3.63 -0.44 16.90
CA ILE A 171 -3.65 0.05 15.51
C ILE A 171 -3.30 -1.07 14.52
N LEU A 172 -2.41 -1.99 14.89
CA LEU A 172 -1.95 -3.09 14.05
C LEU A 172 -2.91 -4.28 13.93
N GLY A 173 -3.96 -4.37 14.76
CA GLY A 173 -4.93 -5.45 14.68
C GLY A 173 -5.77 -5.63 15.93
#